data_AF-A0A0M3ALU2-F1
#
_entry.id   AF-A0A0M3ALU2-F1
#
_cell.length_a   1.000
_cell.length_b   1.000
_cell.length_c   1.000
_cell.angle_alpha   90.00
_cell.angle_beta   90.00
_cell.angle_gamma   90.00
#
_symmetry.space_group_name_H-M   'P 1'
#
loop_
_entity.id
_entity.type
_entity.pdbx_description
1 polymer ?
#
loop_
_entity_poly.entity_id
_entity_poly.type
_entity_poly.pdbx_seq_one_letter_code
_entity_poly.pdbx_strand_id
1 'polypeptide(L)' 'MLLLAVTVVAAHLPLGPAKPWIAYGIAFAKATLILWFFMEMRSEGATARLAMVAAGVWLLMMLTLTAADYLTRSWIGG' A
#
# COMPACT_ATOMS: atom_id res chain seq x y z
N MET A 1 -8.94 13.28 -7.19
CA MET A 1 -9.71 13.74 -6.01
C MET A 1 -10.75 12.73 -5.52
N LEU A 2 -11.33 11.88 -6.38
CA LEU A 2 -12.30 10.85 -5.96
C LEU A 2 -11.81 9.95 -4.82
N LEU A 3 -10.64 9.30 -4.99
CA LEU A 3 -10.10 8.38 -3.97
C LEU A 3 -9.82 9.08 -2.63
N LEU A 4 -9.40 10.35 -2.68
CA LEU A 4 -9.19 11.18 -1.50
C LEU A 4 -10.51 11.38 -0.74
N ALA A 5 -11.58 11.78 -1.44
CA ALA A 5 -12.89 11.94 -0.84
C ALA A 5 -13.37 10.64 -0.18
N VAL A 6 -13.18 9.50 -0.84
CA VAL A 6 -13.51 8.16 -0.28
C VAL A 6 -12.68 7.88 0.98
N THR A 7 -11.39 8.25 1.01
CA THR A 7 -10.56 8.03 2.21
C THR A 7 -11.02 8.90 3.38
N VAL A 8 -11.37 10.16 3.11
CA VAL A 8 -11.87 11.09 4.13
C VAL A 8 -13.20 10.61 4.70
N VAL A 9 -14.13 10.19 3.86
CA VAL A 9 -15.42 9.64 4.31
C VAL A 9 -15.22 8.35 5.11
N ALA A 10 -14.39 7.42 4.61
CA ALA A 10 -14.08 6.18 5.31
C ALA A 10 -13.40 6.42 6.68
N ALA A 11 -12.63 7.49 6.81
CA ALA A 11 -11.99 7.86 8.08
C ALA A 11 -13.01 8.28 9.16
N HIS A 12 -14.16 8.84 8.76
CA HIS A 12 -15.21 9.30 9.69
C HIS A 12 -16.29 8.24 9.95
N LEU A 13 -16.38 7.19 9.12
CA LEU A 13 -17.29 6.07 9.39
C LEU A 13 -16.74 5.15 10.51
N PRO A 14 -17.61 4.61 11.39
CA PRO A 14 -17.24 3.62 12.40
C PRO A 14 -17.08 2.23 11.76
N LEU A 15 -16.04 2.04 10.96
CA LEU A 15 -15.73 0.79 10.23
C LEU A 15 -15.12 -0.31 11.11
N GLY A 16 -15.00 -0.07 12.42
CA GLY A 16 -14.46 -1.04 13.38
C GLY A 16 -13.07 -1.58 12.99
N PRO A 17 -12.77 -2.87 13.25
CA PRO A 17 -11.46 -3.46 12.96
C PRO A 17 -11.13 -3.60 11.46
N ALA A 18 -12.10 -3.40 10.56
CA ALA A 18 -11.87 -3.45 9.11
C ALA A 18 -11.25 -2.16 8.55
N LYS A 19 -11.27 -1.07 9.33
CA LYS A 19 -10.82 0.26 8.92
C LYS A 19 -9.38 0.33 8.37
N PRO A 20 -8.38 -0.34 8.98
CA PRO A 20 -7.01 -0.33 8.46
C PRO A 20 -6.90 -1.03 7.10
N TRP A 21 -7.59 -2.16 6.92
CA TRP A 21 -7.60 -2.92 5.68
C TRP A 21 -8.20 -2.11 4.52
N ILE A 22 -9.30 -1.41 4.77
CA ILE A 22 -9.93 -0.52 3.79
C ILE A 22 -8.99 0.65 3.43
N ALA A 23 -8.34 1.24 4.43
CA ALA A 23 -7.39 2.33 4.22
C ALA A 23 -6.19 1.88 3.36
N TYR A 24 -5.64 0.69 3.62
CA TYR A 24 -4.56 0.11 2.79
C TYR A 24 -5.01 -0.16 1.36
N GLY A 25 -6.22 -0.68 1.15
CA GLY A 25 -6.77 -0.89 -0.20
C GLY A 25 -6.91 0.42 -0.99
N ILE A 26 -7.41 1.48 -0.37
CA ILE A 26 -7.53 2.81 -1.00
C ILE A 26 -6.14 3.40 -1.29
N ALA A 27 -5.20 3.27 -0.35
CA ALA A 27 -3.82 3.74 -0.53
C ALA A 27 -3.14 3.03 -1.71
N PHE A 28 -3.29 1.71 -1.82
CA PHE A 28 -2.74 0.92 -2.92
C PHE A 28 -3.31 1.35 -4.27
N ALA A 29 -4.65 1.45 -4.39
CA ALA A 29 -5.30 1.90 -5.62
C ALA A 29 -4.84 3.30 -6.06
N LYS A 30 -4.69 4.22 -5.11
CA LYS A 30 -4.19 5.58 -5.39
C LYS A 30 -2.74 5.55 -5.86
N ALA A 31 -1.88 4.76 -5.21
CA ALA A 31 -0.49 4.61 -5.60
C ALA A 31 -0.36 4.05 -7.03
N THR A 32 -1.10 2.99 -7.37
CA THR A 32 -1.08 2.41 -8.74
C THR A 32 -1.50 3.43 -9.80
N LEU A 33 -2.54 4.23 -9.55
CA LEU A 33 -2.97 5.28 -10.47
C LEU A 33 -1.89 6.35 -10.68
N ILE A 34 -1.25 6.81 -9.61
CA ILE A 34 -0.17 7.80 -9.70
C ILE A 34 0.99 7.25 -10.53
N LEU A 35 1.38 6.02 -10.24
CA LEU A 35 2.52 5.37 -10.88
C LEU A 35 2.27 5.14 -12.38
N TRP A 36 1.03 4.80 -12.77
CA TRP A 36 0.71 4.51 -14.17
C TRP A 36 0.42 5.76 -15.01
N PHE A 37 -0.27 6.76 -14.45
CA PHE A 37 -0.72 7.93 -15.21
C PHE A 37 0.12 9.19 -15.00
N PHE A 38 0.60 9.43 -13.78
CA PHE A 38 1.23 10.71 -13.43
C PHE A 38 2.75 10.66 -13.47
N MET A 39 3.37 9.52 -13.19
CA MET A 39 4.82 9.35 -13.29
C MET A 39 5.29 9.01 -14.71
N GLU A 40 4.39 9.08 -15.70
CA GLU A 40 4.66 8.78 -17.10
C GLU A 40 5.46 7.47 -17.32
N MET A 41 5.23 6.46 -16.47
CA MET A 41 5.99 5.20 -16.49
C MET A 41 5.92 4.47 -17.84
N ARG A 42 4.98 4.88 -18.71
CA ARG A 42 4.86 4.40 -20.09
C ARG A 42 5.87 5.04 -21.05
N SER A 43 6.32 6.28 -20.84
CA SER A 43 7.31 6.95 -21.70
C SER A 43 8.74 6.86 -21.14
N GLU A 44 8.87 6.55 -19.85
CA GLU A 44 10.13 6.25 -19.19
C GLU A 44 10.85 5.02 -19.76
N GLY A 45 12.18 5.04 -19.72
CA GLY A 45 13.03 3.95 -20.22
C GLY A 45 12.84 2.62 -19.48
N ALA A 46 13.15 1.51 -20.16
CA ALA A 46 12.96 0.15 -19.61
C ALA A 46 13.66 -0.07 -18.25
N THR A 47 14.81 0.57 -18.03
CA THR A 47 15.58 0.49 -16.78
C THR A 47 14.85 1.13 -15.60
N ALA A 48 14.23 2.29 -15.79
CA ALA A 48 13.45 2.96 -14.74
C ALA A 48 12.22 2.15 -14.35
N ARG A 49 11.54 1.56 -15.35
CA ARG A 49 10.39 0.68 -15.12
C ARG A 49 10.76 -0.59 -14.35
N LEU A 50 11.90 -1.21 -14.66
CA LEU A 50 12.41 -2.36 -13.92
C LEU A 50 12.75 -1.99 -12.48
N ALA A 51 13.41 -0.84 -12.26
CA ALA A 51 13.75 -0.36 -10.92
C ALA A 51 12.49 -0.11 -10.07
N MET A 52 11.42 0.45 -10.65
CA MET A 52 10.15 0.65 -9.96
C MET A 52 9.48 -0.67 -9.56
N VAL A 53 9.44 -1.66 -10.44
CA VAL A 53 8.89 -2.98 -10.12
C VAL A 53 9.74 -3.67 -9.04
N ALA A 54 11.07 -3.58 -9.14
CA ALA A 54 11.98 -4.13 -8.15
C ALA A 54 11.77 -3.47 -6.76
N ALA A 55 11.62 -2.14 -6.72
CA ALA A 55 11.31 -1.41 -5.48
C ALA A 55 9.94 -1.82 -4.90
N GLY A 56 8.93 -2.03 -5.75
CA GLY A 56 7.61 -2.52 -5.33
C GLY A 56 7.65 -3.93 -4.74
N VAL A 57 8.38 -4.85 -5.39
CA VAL A 57 8.60 -6.21 -4.87
C VAL A 57 9.36 -6.17 -3.55
N TRP A 58 10.41 -5.36 -3.46
CA TRP A 58 11.19 -5.19 -2.24
C TRP A 58 10.35 -4.65 -1.08
N LEU A 59 9.51 -3.65 -1.34
CA LEU A 59 8.59 -3.09 -0.35
C LEU A 59 7.57 -4.14 0.12
N LEU A 60 7.01 -4.94 -0.80
CA LEU A 60 6.13 -6.05 -0.43
C LEU A 60 6.85 -7.08 0.45
N MET A 61 8.09 -7.44 0.12
CA MET A 61 8.89 -8.33 0.97
C MET A 61 9.11 -7.75 2.37
N MET A 62 9.42 -6.46 2.48
CA MET A 62 9.57 -5.82 3.79
C MET A 62 8.26 -5.83 4.59
N LEU A 63 7.13 -5.49 3.95
CA LEU A 63 5.82 -5.50 4.60
C LEU A 63 5.41 -6.90 5.08
N THR A 64 5.65 -7.95 4.28
CA THR A 64 5.32 -9.32 4.67
C THR A 64 6.22 -9.81 5.80
N LEU A 65 7.52 -9.49 5.77
CA LEU A 65 8.43 -9.80 6.87
C LEU A 65 8.05 -9.08 8.16
N THR A 66 7.68 -7.80 8.09
CA THR A 66 7.19 -7.05 9.26
C THR A 66 5.87 -7.63 9.78
N ALA A 67 4.93 -7.96 8.90
CA ALA A 67 3.67 -8.60 9.32
C ALA A 67 3.92 -9.96 9.96
N ALA A 68 4.83 -10.77 9.40
CA ALA A 68 5.25 -12.04 9.98
C ALA A 68 5.88 -11.82 11.36
N ASP A 69 6.75 -10.82 11.54
CA ASP A 69 7.35 -10.47 12.83
C ASP A 69 6.28 -10.13 13.87
N TYR A 70 5.28 -9.30 13.53
CA TYR A 70 4.18 -9.00 14.44
C TYR A 70 3.27 -10.20 14.74
N LEU A 71 3.07 -11.11 13.79
CA LEU A 71 2.25 -12.31 13.97
C LEU A 71 2.97 -13.39 14.80
N THR A 72 4.29 -13.50 14.65
CA THR A 72 5.13 -14.45 15.39
C THR A 72 5.61 -13.89 16.72
N ARG A 73 5.48 -12.58 16.95
CA ARG A 73 5.49 -11.97 18.29
C ARG A 73 4.27 -12.46 19.07
N SER A 74 4.32 -13.72 19.46
CA SER A 74 3.59 -14.22 20.60
C SER A 74 4.08 -13.40 21.79
N TRP A 75 3.20 -12.60 22.37
CA TRP A 75 3.35 -12.05 23.70
C TRP A 75 3.46 -13.22 24.73
N ILE A 76 4.57 -13.95 24.67
CA ILE A 76 5.13 -14.94 25.60
C ILE A 76 6.29 -14.16 26.23
N GLY A 77 6.23 -13.62 27.44
CA GLY A 77 5.81 -14.34 28.64
C GLY A 77 4.35 -14.23 29.05
N GLY A 78 3.75 -15.42 29.19
CA GLY A 78 3.31 -15.83 30.52
C GLY A 78 4.48 -16.36 31.33
#